data_AF-A0A7V3M2R9-F1
#
_entry.id   AF-A0A7V3M2R9-F1
#
_cell.length_a   1.000
_cell.length_b   1.000
_cell.length_c   1.000
_cell.angle_alpha   90.00
_cell.angle_beta   90.00
_cell.angle_gamma   90.00
#
_symmetry.space_group_name_H-M   'P 1'
#
loop_
_entity.id
_entity.type
_entity.pdbx_description
1 polymer ?
#
loop_
_entity_poly.entity_id
_entity_poly.type
_entity_poly.pdbx_seq_one_letter_code
_entity_poly.pdbx_strand_id
1 'polypeptide(L)' 'MSLLEHLAAGFATALAGPRILIMVAGVAWGVIGGAIPGISGAVAMALALPFTFALDASTALVMLAGVWAGAN' A
#
# COMPACT_ATOMS: atom_id res chain seq x y z
N MET A 1 -7.37 -23.14 -11.48
CA MET A 1 -6.95 -21.84 -12.03
C MET A 1 -5.44 -21.83 -12.17
N SER A 2 -4.92 -21.41 -13.31
CA SER A 2 -3.47 -21.35 -13.56
C SER A 2 -2.78 -20.24 -12.73
N LEU A 3 -1.45 -20.28 -12.60
CA LEU A 3 -0.69 -19.19 -11.95
C LEU A 3 -0.99 -17.83 -12.59
N LEU A 4 -1.08 -17.82 -13.92
CA LEU A 4 -1.32 -16.61 -14.70
C LEU A 4 -2.69 -15.99 -14.36
N GLU A 5 -3.72 -16.81 -14.13
CA GLU A 5 -5.05 -16.35 -13.72
C GLU A 5 -5.03 -15.69 -12.34
N HIS A 6 -4.27 -16.23 -11.38
CA HIS A 6 -4.14 -15.62 -10.05
C HIS A 6 -3.44 -14.26 -10.10
N LEU A 7 -2.38 -14.14 -10.92
CA LEU A 7 -1.69 -12.86 -11.14
C LEU A 7 -2.63 -11.85 -11.79
N ALA A 8 -3.34 -12.25 -12.84
CA ALA A 8 -4.31 -11.39 -13.53
C ALA A 8 -5.41 -10.89 -12.57
N ALA A 9 -5.94 -11.78 -11.71
CA ALA A 9 -6.92 -11.40 -10.69
C ALA A 9 -6.34 -10.43 -9.65
N GLY A 10 -5.08 -10.61 -9.24
CA GLY A 10 -4.36 -9.70 -8.34
C GLY A 10 -4.20 -8.30 -8.92
N PHE A 11 -3.77 -8.20 -10.19
CA PHE A 11 -3.67 -6.91 -10.89
C PHE A 11 -5.03 -6.24 -11.06
N ALA A 12 -6.06 -6.98 -11.46
CA ALA A 12 -7.42 -6.44 -11.58
C ALA A 12 -7.94 -5.91 -10.23
N THR A 13 -7.59 -6.60 -9.13
CA THR A 13 -7.90 -6.17 -7.76
C THR A 13 -7.16 -4.88 -7.43
N ALA A 14 -5.84 -4.81 -7.62
CA ALA A 14 -5.04 -3.64 -7.26
C ALA A 14 -5.39 -2.38 -8.09
N LEU A 15 -5.71 -2.55 -9.37
CA LEU A 15 -6.06 -1.48 -10.31
C LEU A 15 -7.55 -1.09 -10.29
N ALA A 16 -8.32 -1.62 -9.35
CA ALA A 16 -9.70 -1.17 -9.16
C ALA A 16 -9.75 0.30 -8.73
N GLY A 17 -10.66 1.08 -9.33
CA GLY A 17 -10.73 2.55 -9.18
C GLY A 17 -10.58 3.08 -7.75
N PRO A 18 -11.35 2.58 -6.76
CA PRO A 18 -11.24 3.05 -5.36
C PRO A 18 -9.87 2.78 -4.73
N ARG A 19 -9.21 1.67 -5.11
CA ARG A 19 -7.91 1.28 -4.54
C ARG A 19 -6.76 2.10 -5.11
N ILE A 20 -6.91 2.68 -6.30
CA ILE A 20 -5.91 3.60 -6.86
C ILE A 20 -5.74 4.82 -5.96
N LEU A 21 -6.84 5.39 -5.46
CA LEU A 21 -6.76 6.54 -4.54
C LEU A 21 -6.06 6.17 -3.23
N ILE A 22 -6.36 4.99 -2.69
CA ILE A 22 -5.71 4.47 -1.48
C ILE A 22 -4.22 4.18 -1.74
N MET A 23 -3.87 3.66 -2.91
CA MET A 23 -2.49 3.42 -3.32
C MET A 23 -1.70 4.73 -3.39
N VAL A 24 -2.27 5.76 -4.02
CA VAL A 24 -1.65 7.10 -4.09
C VAL A 24 -1.49 7.69 -2.70
N ALA A 25 -2.49 7.58 -1.83
CA ALA A 25 -2.38 8.03 -0.44
C ALA A 25 -1.29 7.27 0.33
N GLY A 26 -1.18 5.95 0.13
CA GLY A 26 -0.11 5.13 0.69
C GLY A 26 1.27 5.59 0.22
N VAL A 27 1.46 5.79 -1.09
CA VAL A 27 2.73 6.30 -1.65
C VAL A 27 3.06 7.68 -1.10
N ALA A 28 2.10 8.60 -1.05
CA ALA A 28 2.31 9.93 -0.49
C ALA A 28 2.75 9.86 0.99
N TRP A 29 2.12 9.00 1.79
CA TRP A 29 2.51 8.76 3.18
C TRP A 29 3.91 8.16 3.28
N GLY A 30 4.26 7.22 2.41
CA GLY A 30 5.58 6.64 2.29
C GLY A 30 6.66 7.68 2.00
N VAL A 31 6.43 8.55 1.01
CA VAL A 31 7.36 9.64 0.65
C VAL A 31 7.56 10.60 1.81
N ILE A 32 6.49 11.00 2.49
CA ILE A 32 6.56 11.89 3.65
C ILE A 32 7.34 11.21 4.79
N GLY A 33 7.01 9.96 5.10
CA GLY A 33 7.65 9.20 6.17
C GLY A 33 9.13 8.95 5.88
N GLY A 34 9.48 8.53 4.67
CA GLY A 34 10.86 8.25 4.26
C GLY A 34 11.74 9.49 4.14
N ALA A 35 11.15 10.68 3.92
CA ALA A 35 11.89 11.93 3.93
C ALA A 35 12.34 12.36 5.34
N ILE A 36 11.76 11.81 6.41
CA ILE A 36 12.10 12.16 7.79
C ILE A 36 13.36 11.39 8.22
N PRO A 37 14.46 12.09 8.62
CA PRO A 37 15.65 11.42 9.11
C PRO A 37 15.36 10.50 10.29
N GLY A 38 15.81 9.25 10.20
CA GLY A 38 15.60 8.24 11.25
C GLY A 38 14.31 7.43 11.14
N ILE A 39 13.44 7.71 10.16
CA ILE A 39 12.28 6.87 9.85
C ILE A 39 12.60 5.99 8.64
N SER A 40 12.61 4.66 8.87
CA SER A 40 12.72 3.69 7.78
C SER A 40 11.35 3.42 7.15
N GLY A 41 11.33 2.83 5.95
CA GLY A 41 10.07 2.42 5.32
C GLY A 41 9.23 1.46 6.17
N ALA A 42 9.86 0.60 6.96
CA ALA A 42 9.15 -0.28 7.89
C ALA A 42 8.46 0.49 9.03
N VAL A 43 9.12 1.54 9.54
CA VAL A 43 8.52 2.44 10.55
C VAL A 43 7.37 3.23 9.93
N ALA A 44 7.53 3.78 8.72
CA ALA A 44 6.46 4.47 8.00
C ALA A 44 5.23 3.58 7.78
N MET A 45 5.43 2.31 7.41
CA MET A 45 4.36 1.30 7.31
C MET A 45 3.70 1.02 8.67
N ALA A 46 4.48 0.86 9.74
CA ALA A 46 3.94 0.61 11.08
C ALA A 46 3.05 1.77 11.56
N LEU A 47 3.44 3.02 11.25
CA LEU A 47 2.65 4.21 11.53
C LEU A 47 1.36 4.28 10.70
N ALA A 48 1.34 3.68 9.51
CA ALA A 48 0.15 3.60 8.66
C ALA A 48 -0.82 2.47 9.07
N LEU A 49 -0.34 1.46 9.82
CA LEU A 49 -1.10 0.26 10.19
C LEU A 49 -2.45 0.53 10.89
N PRO A 50 -2.59 1.49 11.82
CA PRO A 50 -3.88 1.76 12.46
C PRO A 50 -4.99 2.14 11.48
N PHE A 51 -4.63 2.81 10.37
CA PHE A 51 -5.58 3.22 9.35
C PHE A 51 -6.07 2.04 8.49
N THR A 52 -5.34 0.92 8.48
CA THR A 52 -5.72 -0.25 7.68
C THR A 52 -6.75 -1.14 8.37
N PHE A 53 -6.98 -0.97 9.68
CA PHE A 53 -7.94 -1.78 10.44
C PHE A 53 -9.41 -1.56 10.03
N ALA A 54 -9.71 -0.41 9.42
CA ALA A 54 -11.03 -0.10 8.86
C ALA A 54 -11.20 -0.56 7.40
N LEU A 55 -10.13 -1.06 6.76
CA LEU A 55 -10.11 -1.44 5.36
C LEU A 55 -10.26 -2.96 5.20
N ASP A 56 -10.79 -3.41 4.07
CA ASP A 56 -10.69 -4.82 3.71
C ASP A 56 -9.23 -5.20 3.44
N ALA A 57 -8.92 -6.49 3.59
CA ALA A 57 -7.54 -7.00 3.50
C ALA A 57 -6.83 -6.60 2.20
N SER A 58 -7.54 -6.58 1.06
CA SER A 58 -6.92 -6.24 -0.22
C SER A 58 -6.58 -4.75 -0.32
N THR A 59 -7.46 -3.89 0.15
CA THR A 59 -7.26 -2.43 0.17
C THR A 59 -6.20 -2.04 1.19
N ALA A 60 -6.16 -2.70 2.35
CA ALA A 60 -5.11 -2.56 3.35
C ALA A 60 -3.72 -2.91 2.78
N LEU A 61 -3.61 -4.04 2.07
CA LEU A 61 -2.35 -4.45 1.42
C LEU A 61 -1.90 -3.45 0.36
N VAL A 62 -2.82 -2.92 -0.45
CA VAL A 62 -2.50 -1.87 -1.44
C VAL A 62 -1.96 -0.61 -0.77
N MET A 63 -2.57 -0.16 0.33
CA MET A 63 -2.09 0.99 1.10
C MET A 63 -0.67 0.76 1.63
N LEU A 64 -0.43 -0.37 2.31
CA LEU A 64 0.86 -0.68 2.92
C LEU A 64 1.96 -0.88 1.87
N ALA A 65 1.64 -1.51 0.74
CA ALA A 65 2.56 -1.64 -0.39
C ALA A 65 2.92 -0.26 -0.96
N GLY A 66 1.95 0.65 -1.06
CA GLY A 66 2.18 2.04 -1.44
C GLY A 66 3.12 2.75 -0.46
N VAL A 67 2.90 2.61 0.86
CA VAL A 67 3.76 3.21 1.89
C VAL A 67 5.20 2.72 1.77
N TRP A 68 5.40 1.41 1.59
CA TRP A 68 6.74 0.84 1.40
C TRP A 68 7.43 1.41 0.16
N ALA A 69 6.72 1.45 -0.97
CA ALA A 69 7.23 1.93 -2.25
C ALA A 69 7.47 3.45 -2.28
N GLY A 70 6.76 4.23 -1.46
CA GLY A 70 7.03 5.66 -1.33
C GLY A 70 8.24 5.97 -0.46
N ALA A 71 8.56 5.10 0.50
CA ALA A 71 9.63 5.31 1.47
C ALA A 71 11.00 4.76 1.05
N ASN A 72 11.08 3.94 0.00
CA ASN A 72 12.30 3.32 -0.52
C ASN A 72 12.31 3.36 -2.06
#